data_AF-A0A9P1N8K7-F1
#
_entry.id   AF-A0A9P1N8K7-F1
#
_cell.length_a   1.000
_cell.length_b   1.000
_cell.length_c   1.000
_cell.angle_alpha   90.00
_cell.angle_beta   90.00
_cell.angle_gamma   90.00
#
_symmetry.space_group_name_H-M   'P 1'
#
loop_
_entity.id
_entity.type
_entity.pdbx_description
1 polymer ?
#
loop_
_entity_poly.entity_id
_entity_poly.type
_entity_poly.pdbx_seq_one_letter_code
_entity_poly.pdbx_strand_id
1 'polypeptide(L)'
;MTQVLLTVFAIVALFGAVHSQVENDEWDPTTRDRTQQCDEFKEWTKVEYFCKAFNNCCEKAFDPLNGDKCQTKTQVCEKTGDDSFHTVCQYQNCTEMITTTTTTTTPLPREEYANSGINVFTATSIVVSFLYQIIVV
;
A
#
# COMPACT_ATOMS: atom_id res chain seq x y z
N MET A 1 -1.59 30.59 -33.29
CA MET A 1 -0.80 30.48 -32.05
C MET A 1 -1.57 29.87 -30.88
N THR A 2 -2.86 30.16 -30.73
CA THR A 2 -3.72 29.69 -29.61
C THR A 2 -4.08 28.21 -29.62
N GLN A 3 -4.21 27.56 -30.79
CA GLN A 3 -4.52 26.12 -30.89
C GLN A 3 -3.35 25.20 -30.47
N VAL A 4 -2.10 25.63 -30.72
CA VAL A 4 -0.91 24.84 -30.36
C VAL A 4 -0.71 24.79 -28.84
N LEU A 5 -1.10 25.85 -28.12
CA LEU A 5 -1.06 25.84 -26.65
C LEU A 5 -2.07 24.85 -26.06
N LEU A 6 -3.29 24.82 -26.58
CA LEU A 6 -4.37 23.96 -26.06
C LEU A 6 -4.07 22.46 -26.23
N THR A 7 -3.45 22.08 -27.35
CA THR A 7 -3.05 20.68 -27.58
C THR A 7 -1.92 20.25 -26.66
N VAL A 8 -0.94 21.13 -26.39
CA VAL A 8 0.15 20.85 -25.44
C VAL A 8 -0.38 20.65 -24.02
N PHE A 9 -1.33 21.47 -23.57
CA PHE A 9 -1.96 21.28 -22.25
C PHE A 9 -2.76 19.97 -22.13
N ALA A 10 -3.47 19.57 -23.19
CA ALA A 10 -4.21 18.29 -23.19
C ALA A 10 -3.29 17.07 -23.13
N ILE A 11 -2.13 17.14 -23.78
CA ILE A 11 -1.11 16.08 -23.75
C ILE A 11 -0.48 15.96 -22.35
N VAL A 12 -0.16 17.09 -21.71
CA VAL A 12 0.37 17.10 -20.33
C VAL A 12 -0.65 16.57 -19.32
N ALA A 13 -1.95 16.81 -19.53
CA ALA A 13 -3.01 16.24 -18.67
C ALA A 13 -3.17 14.71 -18.85
N LEU A 14 -2.91 14.18 -20.04
CA LEU A 14 -2.93 12.73 -20.30
C LEU A 14 -1.71 12.01 -19.71
N PHE A 15 -0.53 12.66 -19.66
CA PHE A 15 0.68 12.09 -19.06
C PHE A 15 0.84 12.42 -17.56
N GLY A 16 0.12 13.40 -17.04
CA GLY A 16 0.24 13.88 -15.66
C GLY A 16 -0.36 12.94 -14.60
N ALA A 17 -1.14 11.94 -14.99
CA ALA A 17 -1.77 11.00 -14.06
C ALA A 17 -0.88 9.80 -13.69
N VAL A 18 0.32 9.68 -14.26
CA VAL A 18 1.21 8.52 -14.04
C VAL A 18 2.48 8.95 -13.29
N HIS A 19 2.31 9.41 -12.05
CA HIS A 19 3.39 9.40 -11.06
C HIS A 19 2.84 8.90 -9.73
N SER A 20 2.26 7.70 -9.72
CA SER A 20 2.25 6.87 -8.52
C SER A 20 3.69 6.45 -8.27
N GLN A 21 4.43 7.29 -7.55
CA GLN A 21 5.69 6.93 -6.89
C GLN A 21 5.33 5.83 -5.88
N VAL A 22 5.31 4.58 -6.32
CA VAL A 22 5.50 3.46 -5.40
C VAL A 22 6.96 3.57 -5.03
N GLU A 23 7.23 4.34 -3.97
CA GLU A 23 8.47 4.22 -3.23
C GLU A 23 8.56 2.73 -2.90
N ASN A 24 9.46 2.02 -3.57
CA ASN A 24 9.79 0.67 -3.19
C ASN A 24 10.57 0.84 -1.88
N ASP A 25 9.84 1.04 -0.78
CA ASP A 25 10.36 0.76 0.54
C ASP A 25 10.81 -0.69 0.47
N GLU A 26 12.09 -0.88 0.22
CA GLU A 26 12.71 -2.20 0.16
C GLU A 26 12.49 -2.83 1.52
N TRP A 27 11.51 -3.72 1.59
CA TRP A 27 11.07 -4.31 2.83
C TRP A 27 12.22 -5.07 3.46
N ASP A 28 12.66 -4.62 4.63
CA ASP A 28 13.74 -5.25 5.38
C ASP A 28 13.15 -6.24 6.41
N PRO A 29 13.38 -7.56 6.26
CA PRO A 29 12.89 -8.57 7.19
C PRO A 29 13.49 -8.45 8.60
N THR A 30 14.56 -7.68 8.78
CA THR A 30 15.25 -7.45 10.06
C THR A 30 14.88 -6.14 10.74
N THR A 31 14.04 -5.32 10.09
CA THR A 31 13.54 -4.08 10.66
C THR A 31 12.12 -4.25 11.19
N ARG A 32 11.82 -3.58 12.30
CA ARG A 32 10.47 -3.52 12.89
C ARG A 32 10.11 -2.07 13.13
N ASP A 33 9.16 -1.58 12.35
CA ASP A 33 8.55 -0.28 12.59
C ASP A 33 7.31 -0.44 13.47
N ARG A 34 7.32 0.21 14.63
CA ARG A 34 6.19 0.26 15.57
C ARG A 34 5.67 1.69 15.74
N THR A 35 6.16 2.64 14.95
CA THR A 35 5.80 4.06 15.04
C THR A 35 4.29 4.23 14.98
N GLN A 36 3.65 3.68 13.95
CA GLN A 36 2.19 3.75 13.78
C GLN A 36 1.42 3.14 14.96
N GLN A 37 1.88 2.00 15.48
CA GLN A 37 1.22 1.32 16.60
C GLN A 37 1.32 2.14 17.88
N CYS A 38 2.47 2.77 18.14
CA CYS A 38 2.64 3.64 19.29
C CYS A 38 2.00 5.03 19.09
N ASP A 39 1.72 5.44 17.85
CA ASP A 39 1.00 6.67 17.55
C ASP A 39 -0.50 6.58 17.86
N GLU A 40 -1.09 5.37 17.94
CA GLU A 40 -2.50 5.17 18.31
C GLU A 40 -2.84 5.77 19.69
N PHE A 41 -1.84 5.89 20.58
CA PHE A 41 -2.03 6.53 21.88
C PHE A 41 -2.42 8.01 21.78
N LYS A 42 -2.13 8.67 20.65
CA LYS A 42 -2.45 10.09 20.41
C LYS A 42 -3.94 10.38 20.58
N GLU A 43 -4.81 9.43 20.28
CA GLU A 43 -6.27 9.59 20.42
C GLU A 43 -6.74 9.59 21.88
N TRP A 44 -6.00 8.94 22.78
CA TRP A 44 -6.44 8.64 24.15
C TRP A 44 -5.58 9.33 25.23
N THR A 45 -4.50 10.00 24.84
CA THR A 45 -3.65 10.78 25.76
C THR A 45 -3.74 12.27 25.51
N LYS A 46 -3.64 13.05 26.59
CA LYS A 46 -3.44 14.49 26.44
C LYS A 46 -2.11 14.77 25.75
N VAL A 47 -2.06 15.85 24.99
CA VAL A 47 -0.89 16.34 24.25
C VAL A 47 0.37 16.39 25.13
N GLU A 48 0.24 16.85 26.37
CA GLU A 48 1.34 16.95 27.33
C GLU A 48 1.93 15.59 27.78
N TYR A 49 1.17 14.49 27.63
CA TYR A 49 1.57 13.14 28.03
C TYR A 49 1.85 12.21 26.83
N PHE A 50 1.59 12.67 25.60
CA PHE A 50 1.70 11.84 24.41
C PHE A 50 3.10 11.23 24.26
N CYS A 51 4.17 12.04 24.28
CA CYS A 51 5.52 11.49 24.14
C CYS A 51 5.92 10.53 25.25
N LYS A 52 5.39 10.70 26.48
CA LYS A 52 5.62 9.75 27.56
C LYS A 52 4.95 8.40 27.27
N ALA A 53 3.71 8.42 26.76
CA ALA A 53 2.99 7.22 26.37
C ALA A 53 3.63 6.53 25.16
N PHE A 54 3.98 7.29 24.12
CA PHE A 54 4.69 6.81 22.94
C PHE A 54 6.01 6.15 23.31
N ASN A 55 6.84 6.82 24.11
CA ASN A 55 8.12 6.29 24.57
C ASN A 55 7.95 4.99 25.37
N ASN A 56 6.94 4.91 26.23
CA ASN A 56 6.68 3.69 27.00
C ASN A 56 6.23 2.52 26.12
N CYS A 57 5.40 2.79 25.10
CA CYS A 57 5.04 1.80 24.09
C CYS A 57 6.27 1.27 23.37
N CYS A 58 7.12 2.19 22.88
CA CYS A 58 8.35 1.85 22.16
C CYS A 58 9.41 1.14 23.03
N GLU A 59 9.44 1.39 24.33
CA GLU A 59 10.36 0.69 25.23
C GLU A 59 9.91 -0.74 25.52
N LYS A 60 8.62 -0.95 25.77
CA LYS A 60 8.09 -2.28 26.12
C LYS A 60 8.19 -3.30 25.01
N ALA A 61 8.17 -2.85 23.76
CA ALA A 61 8.33 -3.73 22.61
C ALA A 61 9.81 -4.03 22.28
N PHE A 62 10.78 -3.33 22.90
CA PHE A 62 12.20 -3.61 22.72
C PHE A 62 12.71 -4.61 23.77
N ASP A 63 12.82 -5.87 23.36
CA ASP A 63 13.45 -6.92 24.15
C ASP A 63 14.61 -7.55 23.35
N PRO A 64 15.87 -7.20 23.65
CA PRO A 64 17.02 -7.74 22.92
C PRO A 64 17.33 -9.21 23.30
N LEU A 65 16.81 -9.70 24.42
CA LEU A 65 17.12 -11.04 24.94
C LEU A 65 15.96 -12.03 24.75
N ASN A 66 14.79 -11.56 24.35
CA ASN A 66 13.58 -12.37 24.18
C ASN A 66 12.83 -11.99 22.89
N GLY A 67 11.97 -12.88 22.40
CA GLY A 67 11.16 -12.62 21.21
C GLY A 67 12.00 -12.42 19.93
N ASP A 68 11.74 -11.31 19.21
CA ASP A 68 12.31 -10.98 17.90
C ASP A 68 13.82 -10.57 17.96
N LYS A 69 14.43 -10.50 19.16
CA LYS A 69 15.88 -10.22 19.40
C LYS A 69 16.44 -9.07 18.56
N CYS A 70 15.86 -7.89 18.68
CA CYS A 70 16.38 -6.68 18.04
C CYS A 70 17.59 -6.14 18.80
N GLN A 71 18.63 -5.70 18.09
CA GLN A 71 19.87 -5.23 18.73
C GLN A 71 19.91 -3.71 18.93
N THR A 72 19.26 -2.98 18.03
CA THR A 72 19.32 -1.51 18.00
C THR A 72 17.90 -0.94 17.99
N LYS A 73 17.73 0.18 18.68
CA LYS A 73 16.47 0.92 18.76
C LYS A 73 16.71 2.38 18.41
N THR A 74 15.90 2.90 17.51
CA THR A 74 15.76 4.33 17.22
C THR A 74 14.41 4.80 17.75
N GLN A 75 14.43 5.78 18.64
CA GLN A 75 13.23 6.31 19.28
C GLN A 75 13.29 7.83 19.31
N VAL A 76 12.29 8.47 18.71
CA VAL A 76 12.12 9.92 18.66
C VAL A 76 10.67 10.25 18.97
N CYS A 77 10.44 11.25 19.82
CA CYS A 77 9.14 11.89 19.96
C CYS A 77 9.36 13.36 20.28
N GLU A 78 9.07 14.22 19.31
CA GLU A 78 9.30 15.65 19.40
C GLU A 78 8.04 16.41 18.97
N LYS A 79 7.69 17.45 19.71
CA LYS A 79 6.55 18.32 19.36
C LYS A 79 6.96 19.25 18.22
N THR A 80 6.28 19.17 17.09
CA THR A 80 6.56 19.96 15.86
C THR A 80 5.57 21.10 15.65
N GLY A 81 4.42 21.07 16.32
CA GLY A 81 3.38 22.11 16.27
C GLY A 81 2.44 21.98 17.47
N ASP A 82 1.34 22.71 17.52
CA ASP A 82 0.45 22.74 18.70
C ASP A 82 -0.06 21.34 19.11
N ASP A 83 -0.46 20.51 18.12
CA ASP A 83 -0.93 19.12 18.30
C ASP A 83 -0.24 18.13 17.34
N SER A 84 0.92 18.51 16.80
CA SER A 84 1.69 17.72 15.85
C SER A 84 2.99 17.25 16.48
N PHE A 85 3.33 15.98 16.25
CA PHE A 85 4.52 15.33 16.78
C PHE A 85 5.26 14.63 15.64
N HIS A 86 6.58 14.72 15.67
CA HIS A 86 7.46 13.84 14.92
C HIS A 86 7.79 12.64 15.78
N THR A 87 7.34 11.47 15.36
CA THR A 87 7.48 10.21 16.10
C THR A 87 8.25 9.21 15.25
N VAL A 88 9.16 8.48 15.90
CA VAL A 88 9.89 7.35 15.32
C VAL A 88 10.03 6.29 16.39
N CYS A 89 9.63 5.06 16.08
CA CYS A 89 9.90 3.88 16.90
C CYS A 89 10.27 2.72 15.98
N GLN A 90 11.57 2.55 15.77
CA GLN A 90 12.11 1.53 14.88
C GLN A 90 13.14 0.68 15.60
N TYR A 91 13.07 -0.62 15.35
CA TYR A 91 14.08 -1.57 15.80
C TYR A 91 14.80 -2.16 14.59
N GLN A 92 16.11 -2.33 14.72
CA GLN A 92 16.99 -2.82 13.66
C GLN A 92 17.78 -4.03 14.13
N ASN A 93 18.29 -4.80 13.16
CA ASN A 93 19.01 -6.05 13.39
C ASN A 93 18.18 -7.04 14.21
N CYS A 94 16.87 -7.07 13.96
CA CYS A 94 15.98 -8.08 14.53
C CYS A 94 16.16 -9.42 13.81
N THR A 95 15.65 -10.47 14.43
CA THR A 95 15.47 -11.77 13.80
C THR A 95 14.64 -11.60 12.53
N GLU A 96 15.04 -12.26 11.44
CA GLU A 96 14.32 -12.16 10.17
C GLU A 96 12.87 -12.65 10.30
N MET A 97 11.93 -11.85 9.80
CA MET A 97 10.56 -12.31 9.58
C MET A 97 10.56 -13.28 8.39
N ILE A 98 10.26 -14.56 8.66
CA ILE A 98 10.08 -15.54 7.59
C ILE A 98 8.67 -15.41 7.01
N THR A 99 8.56 -14.78 5.83
CA THR A 99 7.29 -14.70 5.12
C THR A 99 6.90 -16.07 4.58
N THR A 100 5.80 -16.66 5.11
CA THR A 100 5.25 -17.90 4.57
C THR A 100 4.20 -17.58 3.51
N THR A 101 4.38 -18.10 2.29
CA THR A 101 3.41 -17.91 1.20
C THR A 101 2.42 -19.07 1.20
N THR A 102 1.14 -18.80 1.46
CA THR A 102 0.06 -19.79 1.34
C THR A 102 -0.50 -19.76 -0.08
N THR A 103 -0.40 -20.87 -0.81
CA THR A 103 -1.01 -21.01 -2.14
C THR A 103 -2.40 -21.64 -1.99
N THR A 104 -3.44 -20.92 -2.39
CA THR A 104 -4.81 -21.46 -2.45
C THR A 104 -5.11 -21.94 -3.87
N THR A 105 -5.29 -23.25 -4.03
CA THR A 105 -5.71 -23.83 -5.31
C THR A 105 -7.24 -23.84 -5.39
N THR A 106 -7.82 -23.09 -6.32
CA THR A 106 -9.26 -23.14 -6.61
C THR A 106 -9.57 -24.37 -7.46
N PRO A 107 -10.47 -25.28 -7.03
CA PRO A 107 -10.89 -26.40 -7.86
C PRO A 107 -11.68 -25.89 -9.08
N LEU A 108 -11.39 -26.45 -10.26
CA LEU A 108 -12.18 -26.17 -11.47
C LEU A 108 -13.65 -26.61 -11.26
N PRO A 109 -14.64 -25.84 -11.74
CA PRO A 109 -16.04 -26.24 -11.66
C PRO A 109 -16.24 -27.58 -12.40
N ARG A 110 -16.95 -28.50 -11.75
CA ARG A 110 -17.33 -29.79 -12.32
C ARG A 110 -18.36 -29.53 -13.42
N GLU A 111 -17.99 -29.76 -14.68
CA GLU A 111 -18.91 -29.78 -15.82
C GLU A 111 -19.97 -30.86 -15.58
N GLU A 112 -21.17 -30.46 -15.15
CA GLU A 112 -22.36 -31.28 -15.28
C GLU A 112 -22.79 -31.22 -16.75
N TYR A 113 -22.64 -32.35 -17.46
CA TYR A 113 -23.22 -32.51 -18.80
C TYR A 113 -24.75 -32.53 -18.69
N ALA A 114 -25.35 -31.35 -18.61
CA ALA A 114 -26.76 -31.17 -18.90
C ALA A 114 -26.93 -31.22 -20.43
N ASN A 115 -27.22 -32.40 -20.96
CA ASN A 115 -27.74 -32.55 -22.31
C ASN A 115 -29.08 -31.83 -22.40
N SER A 116 -29.09 -30.62 -22.96
CA SER A 116 -30.31 -29.92 -23.38
C SER A 116 -30.00 -28.81 -24.38
N GLY A 117 -30.31 -29.07 -25.66
CA GLY A 117 -30.83 -28.08 -26.60
C GLY A 117 -29.90 -26.92 -26.99
N ILE A 118 -29.29 -27.05 -28.17
CA ILE A 118 -28.66 -25.97 -28.94
C ILE A 118 -29.55 -24.71 -28.98
N ASN A 119 -29.02 -23.59 -28.50
CA ASN A 119 -29.33 -22.25 -29.01
C ASN A 119 -28.03 -21.42 -28.98
N VAL A 120 -27.29 -21.47 -30.09
CA VAL A 120 -26.17 -20.58 -30.37
C VAL A 120 -26.74 -19.20 -30.63
N PHE A 121 -26.79 -18.34 -29.61
CA PHE A 121 -26.91 -16.90 -29.84
C PHE A 121 -25.50 -16.30 -29.89
N THR A 122 -25.12 -15.94 -31.11
CA THR A 122 -23.87 -15.31 -31.52
C THR A 122 -23.57 -14.02 -30.75
N ALA A 123 -22.49 -13.98 -29.98
CA ALA A 123 -21.91 -12.76 -29.43
C ALA A 123 -20.63 -12.38 -30.20
N THR A 124 -20.74 -12.24 -31.53
CA THR A 124 -19.72 -11.58 -32.36
C THR A 124 -20.23 -10.18 -32.72
N SER A 125 -20.23 -9.24 -31.77
CA SER A 125 -20.41 -7.83 -32.13
C SER A 125 -20.06 -6.86 -31.00
N ILE A 126 -18.77 -6.65 -30.73
CA ILE A 126 -18.30 -5.37 -30.12
C ILE A 126 -17.01 -4.85 -30.79
N VAL A 127 -16.26 -5.68 -31.53
CA VAL A 127 -14.94 -5.28 -32.05
C VAL A 127 -14.97 -4.63 -33.45
N VAL A 128 -16.09 -4.65 -34.18
CA VAL A 128 -16.13 -4.16 -35.58
C VAL A 128 -16.65 -2.71 -35.72
N SER A 129 -17.36 -2.17 -34.72
CA SER A 129 -17.90 -0.80 -34.82
C SER A 129 -16.85 0.31 -34.61
N PHE A 130 -15.73 0.02 -33.97
CA PHE A 130 -14.67 1.01 -33.73
C PHE A 130 -13.69 1.15 -34.91
N LEU A 131 -13.63 0.18 -35.83
CA LEU A 131 -12.72 0.26 -36.99
C LEU A 131 -13.34 0.96 -38.20
N TYR A 132 -14.68 1.10 -38.29
CA TYR A 132 -15.31 1.78 -39.43
C TYR A 132 -15.31 3.31 -39.31
N GLN A 133 -15.18 3.88 -38.10
CA GLN A 133 -15.07 5.35 -37.94
C GLN A 133 -13.65 5.88 -38.12
N ILE A 134 -12.63 5.03 -38.23
CA ILE A 134 -11.24 5.45 -38.46
C ILE A 134 -10.90 5.51 -39.96
N ILE A 135 -11.71 4.89 -40.84
CA ILE A 135 -11.41 4.79 -42.28
C ILE A 135 -12.17 5.82 -43.14
N VAL A 136 -13.14 6.56 -42.58
CA VAL A 136 -13.86 7.63 -43.31
C VAL A 136 -13.93 8.90 -42.47
N VAL A 137 -12.79 9.59 -42.33
CA VAL A 137 -12.67 11.06 -42.28
C VAL A 137 -11.38 11.45 -43.00
#